data_AF-A0A957PIJ6-F1
#
_entry.id   AF-A0A957PIJ6-F1
#
_cell.length_a   1.000
_cell.length_b   1.000
_cell.length_c   1.000
_cell.angle_alpha   90.00
_cell.angle_beta   90.00
_cell.angle_gamma   90.00
#
_symmetry.space_group_name_H-M   'P 1'
#
loop_
_entity.id
_entity.type
_entity.pdbx_description
1 polymer ?
#
loop_
_entity_poly.entity_id
_entity_poly.type
_entity_poly.pdbx_seq_one_letter_code
_entity_poly.pdbx_strand_id
1 'polypeptide(L)'
;PHSADNTTVAEGLATAEPFMLPQQILWRDLDDFILVDDDELLAAVRTYLEKAKTLAEPAGASTLAAALRMKEQIQGKKIALILSGGNISPEQMRQCLS
;
A
#
# COMPACT_ATOMS: atom_id res chain seq x y z
N PRO A 1 0.42 15.59 -20.38
CA PRO A 1 -0.41 15.02 -19.30
C PRO A 1 -0.56 13.52 -19.49
N HIS A 2 0.11 12.73 -18.65
CA HIS A 2 -0.15 11.29 -18.58
C HIS A 2 -1.34 11.09 -17.64
N SER A 3 -2.44 10.58 -18.19
CA SER A 3 -3.61 10.15 -17.43
C SER A 3 -3.59 8.63 -17.46
N ALA A 4 -3.57 8.00 -16.29
CA ALA A 4 -3.81 6.57 -16.14
C ALA A 4 -5.22 6.38 -15.56
N ASP A 5 -5.85 5.25 -15.88
CA ASP A 5 -7.13 4.90 -15.26
C ASP A 5 -6.90 4.68 -13.76
N ASN A 6 -7.71 5.36 -12.94
CA ASN A 6 -7.62 5.28 -11.47
C ASN A 6 -8.40 4.06 -10.95
N THR A 7 -8.04 2.88 -11.45
CA THR A 7 -8.67 1.59 -11.13
C THR A 7 -7.66 0.74 -10.37
N THR A 8 -7.97 0.40 -9.12
CA THR A 8 -7.13 -0.43 -8.24
C THR A 8 -7.97 -1.08 -7.16
N VAL A 9 -7.54 -2.23 -6.64
CA VAL A 9 -8.11 -2.86 -5.44
C VAL A 9 -7.94 -2.01 -4.17
N ALA A 10 -7.01 -1.06 -4.16
CA ALA A 10 -6.81 -0.12 -3.06
C ALA A 10 -7.72 1.10 -3.17
N GLU A 11 -9.02 0.90 -2.92
CA GLU A 11 -10.04 1.96 -2.99
C GLU A 11 -9.67 3.21 -2.17
N GLY A 12 -9.09 3.05 -0.98
CA GLY A 12 -8.64 4.15 -0.13
C GLY A 12 -7.48 5.00 -0.69
N LEU A 13 -6.80 4.51 -1.74
CA LEU A 13 -5.74 5.22 -2.46
C LEU A 13 -6.17 5.69 -3.85
N ALA A 14 -7.35 5.28 -4.32
CA ALA A 14 -7.88 5.63 -5.64
C ALA A 14 -8.40 7.08 -5.69
N THR A 15 -7.54 8.05 -5.38
CA THR A 15 -7.85 9.49 -5.42
C THR A 15 -7.44 10.07 -6.78
N ALA A 16 -8.40 10.63 -7.52
CA ALA A 16 -8.14 11.17 -8.86
C ALA A 16 -7.28 12.45 -8.86
N GLU A 17 -7.50 13.34 -7.89
CA GLU A 17 -6.77 14.60 -7.78
C GLU A 17 -6.27 14.81 -6.34
N PRO A 18 -4.97 15.10 -6.14
CA PRO A 18 -4.43 15.32 -4.81
C PRO A 18 -4.86 16.68 -4.25
N PHE A 19 -4.96 16.78 -2.92
CA PHE A 19 -5.15 18.05 -2.24
C PHE A 19 -3.83 18.83 -2.17
N MET A 20 -3.88 20.12 -2.49
CA MET A 20 -2.67 20.96 -2.60
C MET A 20 -1.88 21.12 -1.30
N LEU A 21 -2.55 21.19 -0.15
CA LEU A 21 -1.85 21.39 1.13
C LEU A 21 -0.96 20.18 1.51
N PRO A 22 -1.46 18.93 1.54
CA PRO A 22 -0.61 17.76 1.68
C PRO A 22 0.48 17.68 0.61
N GLN A 23 0.16 17.98 -0.65
CA GLN A 23 1.12 17.93 -1.75
C GLN A 23 2.32 18.88 -1.54
N GLN A 24 2.08 20.09 -1.02
CA GLN A 24 3.13 21.05 -0.70
C GLN A 24 4.07 20.54 0.41
N ILE A 25 3.53 19.82 1.39
CA ILE A 25 4.33 19.20 2.45
C ILE A 25 5.19 18.09 1.86
N LEU A 26 4.60 17.21 1.05
CA LEU A 26 5.33 16.12 0.39
C LEU A 26 6.46 16.63 -0.51
N TRP A 27 6.24 17.69 -1.29
CA TRP A 27 7.31 18.25 -2.13
C TRP A 27 8.52 18.78 -1.37
N ARG A 28 8.36 19.14 -0.10
CA ARG A 28 9.46 19.63 0.74
C ARG A 28 10.15 18.50 1.51
N ASP A 29 9.36 17.56 2.02
CA ASP A 29 9.80 16.66 3.09
C ASP A 29 9.84 15.18 2.68
N LEU A 30 9.31 14.80 1.51
CA LEU A 30 9.29 13.41 1.04
C LEU A 30 10.52 13.08 0.18
N ASP A 31 11.19 11.98 0.48
CA ASP A 31 12.35 11.52 -0.28
C ASP A 31 11.97 10.87 -1.62
N ASP A 32 10.93 10.03 -1.65
CA ASP A 32 10.56 9.25 -2.84
C ASP A 32 9.10 8.75 -2.83
N PHE A 33 8.59 8.39 -4.01
CA PHE A 33 7.35 7.64 -4.22
C PHE A 33 7.64 6.26 -4.77
N ILE A 34 7.17 5.24 -4.06
CA ILE A 34 7.28 3.85 -4.49
C ILE A 34 5.92 3.38 -4.99
N LEU A 35 5.87 2.96 -6.24
CA LEU A 35 4.67 2.37 -6.84
C LEU A 35 4.69 0.86 -6.67
N VAL A 36 3.52 0.32 -6.39
CA VAL A 36 3.24 -1.12 -6.32
C VAL A 36 1.99 -1.43 -7.13
N ASP A 37 1.87 -2.66 -7.60
CA ASP A 37 0.68 -3.14 -8.30
C ASP A 37 -0.33 -3.85 -7.37
N ASP A 38 -1.51 -4.13 -7.91
CA ASP A 38 -2.61 -4.75 -7.16
C ASP A 38 -2.24 -6.16 -6.64
N ASP A 39 -1.45 -6.93 -7.39
CA ASP A 39 -1.00 -8.26 -6.96
C ASP A 39 -0.04 -8.17 -5.76
N GLU A 40 0.88 -7.20 -5.78
CA GLU A 40 1.76 -6.88 -4.66
C GLU A 40 0.97 -6.46 -3.41
N LEU A 41 -0.11 -5.67 -3.58
CA LEU A 41 -0.99 -5.27 -2.48
C LEU A 41 -1.71 -6.48 -1.86
N LEU A 42 -2.29 -7.35 -2.67
CA LEU A 42 -2.99 -8.55 -2.20
C LEU A 42 -2.03 -9.52 -1.49
N ALA A 43 -0.81 -9.69 -2.02
CA ALA A 43 0.22 -10.49 -1.38
C ALA A 43 0.65 -9.90 -0.02
N ALA A 44 0.71 -8.57 0.11
CA ALA A 44 1.00 -7.90 1.36
C ALA A 44 -0.13 -8.08 2.40
N VAL A 45 -1.40 -7.97 1.99
CA VAL A 45 -2.55 -8.29 2.87
C VAL A 45 -2.46 -9.72 3.39
N ARG A 46 -2.21 -10.68 2.50
CA ARG A 46 -2.02 -12.09 2.87
C ARG A 46 -0.86 -12.26 3.86
N THR A 47 0.24 -11.54 3.65
CA THR A 47 1.41 -11.60 4.53
C THR A 47 1.10 -11.07 5.93
N TYR A 48 0.39 -9.94 6.03
CA TYR A 48 -0.08 -9.42 7.33
C TYR A 48 -0.96 -10.43 8.05
N LEU A 49 -1.88 -11.08 7.34
CA LEU A 49 -2.73 -12.10 7.93
C LEU A 49 -1.92 -13.33 8.39
N GLU A 50 -1.09 -13.91 7.52
CA GLU A 50 -0.41 -15.17 7.81
C GLU A 50 0.67 -15.01 8.87
N LYS A 51 1.43 -13.92 8.82
CA LYS A 51 2.64 -13.72 9.64
C LYS A 51 2.38 -12.86 10.86
N ALA A 52 1.63 -11.77 10.72
CA ALA A 52 1.36 -10.84 11.81
C ALA A 52 0.00 -11.07 12.49
N LYS A 53 -0.85 -11.97 11.94
CA LYS A 53 -2.22 -12.21 12.44
C LYS A 53 -3.05 -10.93 12.52
N THR A 54 -2.79 -10.01 11.60
CA THR A 54 -3.42 -8.68 11.57
C THR A 54 -4.21 -8.56 10.27
N LEU A 55 -5.45 -8.07 10.36
CA LEU A 55 -6.26 -7.75 9.19
C LEU A 55 -5.82 -6.41 8.63
N ALA A 56 -5.59 -6.37 7.32
CA ALA A 56 -5.30 -5.17 6.57
C ALA A 56 -6.22 -5.14 5.34
N GLU A 57 -6.64 -3.94 4.94
CA GLU A 57 -7.20 -3.72 3.61
C GLU A 57 -6.05 -3.44 2.61
N PRO A 58 -6.27 -3.53 1.28
CA PRO A 58 -5.19 -3.34 0.30
C PRO A 58 -4.46 -2.00 0.45
N ALA A 59 -5.18 -0.89 0.62
CA ALA A 59 -4.60 0.43 0.87
C ALA A 59 -3.73 0.45 2.14
N GLY A 60 -4.24 -0.15 3.23
CA GLY A 60 -3.52 -0.27 4.50
C GLY A 60 -2.28 -1.16 4.44
N ALA A 61 -2.20 -2.07 3.47
CA ALA A 61 -1.07 -2.95 3.26
C ALA A 61 0.01 -2.39 2.32
N SER A 62 -0.23 -1.24 1.69
CA SER A 62 0.66 -0.63 0.69
C SER A 62 2.12 -0.46 1.15
N THR A 63 2.33 -0.07 2.40
CA THR A 63 3.69 0.11 2.95
C THR A 63 4.46 -1.21 3.04
N LEU A 64 3.78 -2.32 3.33
CA LEU A 64 4.39 -3.66 3.31
C LEU A 64 4.66 -4.14 1.89
N ALA A 65 3.75 -3.90 0.95
CA ALA A 65 3.98 -4.21 -0.47
C ALA A 65 5.25 -3.53 -0.97
N ALA A 66 5.39 -2.23 -0.72
CA ALA A 66 6.57 -1.45 -1.09
C ALA A 66 7.85 -1.98 -0.41
N ALA A 67 7.80 -2.31 0.87
CA ALA A 67 8.94 -2.87 1.59
C ALA A 67 9.38 -4.24 1.04
N LEU A 68 8.43 -5.09 0.65
CA LEU A 68 8.74 -6.38 0.03
C LEU A 68 9.36 -6.21 -1.37
N ARG A 69 8.85 -5.27 -2.17
CA ARG A 69 9.41 -4.90 -3.47
C ARG A 69 10.85 -4.37 -3.35
N MET A 70 11.13 -3.56 -2.33
CA MET A 70 12.44 -2.94 -2.08
C MET A 70 13.35 -3.77 -1.16
N LYS A 71 13.04 -5.05 -0.93
CA LYS A 71 13.68 -5.89 0.10
C LYS A 71 15.21 -5.82 0.10
N GLU A 72 15.83 -5.84 -1.07
CA GLU A 72 17.31 -5.76 -1.20
C GLU A 72 17.86 -4.38 -0.79
N GLN A 73 17.17 -3.29 -1.14
CA GLN A 73 17.59 -1.92 -0.88
C GLN A 73 17.48 -1.52 0.60
N ILE A 74 16.62 -2.22 1.33
CA ILE A 74 16.31 -1.94 2.74
C ILE A 74 16.90 -3.00 3.70
N GLN A 75 17.66 -3.96 3.17
CA GLN A 75 18.27 -5.02 3.96
C GLN A 75 19.19 -4.43 5.05
N GLY A 76 19.06 -4.96 6.27
CA GLY A 76 19.86 -4.53 7.43
C GLY A 76 19.43 -3.18 8.03
N LYS A 77 18.44 -2.49 7.47
CA LYS A 77 17.88 -1.26 8.03
C LYS A 77 16.80 -1.56 9.06
N LYS A 78 16.57 -0.62 9.99
CA LYS A 78 15.38 -0.60 10.84
C LYS A 78 14.27 0.15 10.10
N ILE A 79 13.12 -0.47 9.97
CA ILE A 79 12.02 0.01 9.13
C ILE A 79 10.74 0.00 9.97
N ALA A 80 9.97 1.07 9.88
CA ALA A 80 8.62 1.15 10.42
C ALA A 80 7.64 1.25 9.26
N LEU A 81 6.59 0.44 9.30
CA LEU A 81 5.53 0.41 8.30
C LEU A 81 4.24 0.86 8.95
N ILE A 82 3.52 1.78 8.30
CA ILE A 82 2.21 2.23 8.76
C ILE A 82 1.16 1.35 8.11
N LEU A 83 0.44 0.58 8.93
CA LEU A 83 -0.79 -0.09 8.54
C LEU A 83 -1.93 0.89 8.83
N SER A 84 -2.43 1.56 7.80
CA SER A 84 -3.39 2.68 7.96
C SER A 84 -4.85 2.23 8.12
N GLY A 85 -5.20 1.03 7.67
CA GLY A 85 -6.58 0.55 7.65
C GLY A 85 -6.71 -0.97 7.55
N GLY A 86 -7.81 -1.50 8.08
CA GLY A 86 -8.12 -2.92 8.12
C GLY A 86 -9.59 -3.22 7.81
N ASN A 87 -10.31 -2.30 7.16
CA ASN A 87 -11.74 -2.43 6.87
C ASN A 87 -11.97 -3.30 5.63
N ILE A 88 -11.47 -4.53 5.68
CA ILE A 88 -11.56 -5.48 4.58
C ILE A 88 -12.86 -6.28 4.64
N SER A 89 -13.57 -6.39 3.52
CA SER A 89 -14.77 -7.23 3.42
C SER A 89 -14.40 -8.73 3.34
N PRO A 90 -15.29 -9.64 3.75
CA PRO A 90 -15.07 -11.08 3.56
C PRO A 90 -14.81 -11.49 2.11
N GLU A 91 -15.36 -10.76 1.14
CA GLU A 91 -15.16 -11.04 -0.28
C GLU A 91 -13.75 -10.66 -0.75
N GLN A 92 -13.30 -9.44 -0.43
CA GLN A 92 -11.91 -9.03 -0.67
C GLN A 92 -10.91 -9.95 0.04
N MET A 93 -11.27 -10.40 1.25
CA MET A 93 -10.44 -11.35 1.99
C MET A 93 -10.32 -12.70 1.27
N ARG A 94 -11.39 -13.20 0.63
CA ARG A 94 -11.30 -14.42 -0.18
C ARG A 94 -10.36 -14.23 -1.37
N GLN A 95 -10.43 -13.09 -2.06
CA GLN A 95 -9.55 -12.80 -3.19
C GLN A 95 -8.06 -12.77 -2.79
N CYS A 96 -7.75 -12.32 -1.58
CA CYS A 96 -6.37 -12.33 -1.06
C CYS A 96 -5.85 -13.75 -0.74
N LEU A 97 -6.74 -14.72 -0.59
CA LEU A 97 -6.44 -16.08 -0.11
C LEU A 97 -6.58 -17.15 -1.20
N SER A 98 -7.22 -16.84 -2.31
CA SER A 98 -7.26 -17.66 -3.53
C SER A 98 -5.91 -17.64 -4.24
#